data_AF-A0A554LCW3-F1
#
_entry.id   AF-A0A554LCW3-F1
#
_cell.length_a   1.000
_cell.length_b   1.000
_cell.length_c   1.000
_cell.angle_alpha   90.00
_cell.angle_beta   90.00
_cell.angle_gamma   90.00
#
_symmetry.space_group_name_H-M   'P 1'
#
loop_
_entity.id
_entity.type
_entity.pdbx_description
1 polymer ?
#
loop_
_entity_poly.entity_id
_entity_poly.type
_entity_poly.pdbx_seq_one_letter_code
_entity_poly.pdbx_strand_id
1 'polypeptide(L)'
;MGSKAALVMGVEAFTVIDLIRKAATHKGLKLQEDVSEAYSEPIRVYELCDRLLALLAEQGIKRQARPDCQEKIFTLVDENPQEKVEGWEPSNGWNFQLLEGDEYRFDLRVSLSVGFSINIEERGVVFWPRAHGSFASAADLLPNFRMFKTLAESDEDAPVVVKELAVSDGNIVITWTDLGLGGIRKLSHLFTEFVHGNETIAQLGRNGEIFDPIPEPRHQQPADELFITEPAQPRIFQAWRTQLDEYRARLTV
;
A
#
# COMPACT_ATOMS: atom_id res chain seq x y z
N MET A 1 2.64 41.97 2.50
CA MET A 1 2.59 40.74 1.68
C MET A 1 3.64 39.79 2.23
N GLY A 2 3.28 38.99 3.24
CA GLY A 2 4.19 37.97 3.78
C GLY A 2 4.32 36.83 2.76
N SER A 3 5.55 36.47 2.39
CA SER A 3 5.78 35.36 1.46
C SER A 3 5.22 34.08 2.08
N LYS A 4 4.23 33.43 1.43
CA LYS A 4 3.86 32.06 1.76
C LYS A 4 5.13 31.21 1.65
N ALA A 5 5.54 30.57 2.74
CA ALA A 5 6.67 29.66 2.74
C ALA A 5 6.25 28.42 1.93
N ALA A 6 6.54 28.42 0.62
CA ALA A 6 6.27 27.27 -0.22
C ALA A 6 7.19 26.11 0.19
N LEU A 7 6.60 24.98 0.55
CA LEU A 7 7.34 23.75 0.77
C LEU A 7 7.74 23.13 -0.57
N VAL A 8 8.97 22.64 -0.67
CA VAL A 8 9.45 21.92 -1.85
C VAL A 8 9.01 20.45 -1.77
N MET A 9 8.08 20.04 -2.63
CA MET A 9 7.61 18.65 -2.70
C MET A 9 8.73 17.69 -3.09
N GLY A 10 8.76 16.51 -2.48
CA GLY A 10 9.78 15.48 -2.67
C GLY A 10 11.11 15.77 -1.95
N VAL A 11 11.25 16.93 -1.30
CA VAL A 11 12.45 17.32 -0.53
C VAL A 11 12.06 17.68 0.90
N GLU A 12 11.15 18.63 1.07
CA GLU A 12 10.73 19.15 2.37
C GLU A 12 9.40 18.56 2.83
N ALA A 13 8.53 18.25 1.86
CA ALA A 13 7.21 17.67 2.06
C ALA A 13 6.96 16.48 1.12
N PHE A 14 6.24 15.48 1.61
CA PHE A 14 5.93 14.24 0.89
C PHE A 14 4.44 13.94 1.02
N THR A 15 3.82 13.51 -0.07
CA THR A 15 2.52 12.84 -0.01
C THR A 15 2.69 11.39 0.45
N VAL A 16 1.58 10.71 0.77
CA VAL A 16 1.57 9.27 1.03
C VAL A 16 2.19 8.49 -0.13
N ILE A 17 1.83 8.83 -1.38
CA ILE A 17 2.33 8.13 -2.56
C ILE A 17 3.83 8.37 -2.78
N ASP A 18 4.35 9.55 -2.43
CA ASP A 18 5.79 9.82 -2.51
C ASP A 18 6.58 8.94 -1.52
N LEU A 19 6.06 8.77 -0.30
CA LEU A 19 6.67 7.89 0.71
C LEU A 19 6.65 6.43 0.27
N ILE A 20 5.52 5.96 -0.25
CA ILE A 20 5.37 4.60 -0.79
C ILE A 20 6.33 4.40 -1.96
N ARG A 21 6.42 5.34 -2.90
CA ARG A 21 7.33 5.26 -4.05
C ARG A 21 8.79 5.22 -3.61
N LYS A 22 9.16 6.02 -2.61
CA LYS A 22 10.51 6.01 -2.03
C LYS A 22 10.83 4.67 -1.37
N ALA A 23 9.89 4.09 -0.64
CA ALA A 23 10.05 2.78 -0.02
C ALA A 23 10.14 1.65 -1.07
N ALA A 24 9.25 1.65 -2.06
CA ALA A 24 9.29 0.68 -3.16
C ALA A 24 10.66 0.72 -3.87
N THR A 25 11.15 1.92 -4.20
CA THR A 25 12.46 2.12 -4.83
C THR A 25 13.61 1.60 -3.96
N HIS A 26 13.52 1.76 -2.63
CA HIS A 26 14.51 1.23 -1.68
C HIS A 26 14.63 -0.31 -1.75
N LYS A 27 13.56 -1.02 -2.13
CA LYS A 27 13.56 -2.48 -2.37
C LYS A 27 13.64 -2.87 -3.85
N GLY A 28 13.94 -1.92 -4.75
CA GLY A 28 14.03 -2.18 -6.19
C GLY A 28 12.69 -2.48 -6.86
N LEU A 29 11.57 -2.11 -6.23
CA LEU A 29 10.21 -2.30 -6.74
C LEU A 29 9.73 -1.07 -7.52
N LYS A 30 8.88 -1.31 -8.51
CA LYS A 30 8.16 -0.27 -9.24
C LYS A 30 6.69 -0.29 -8.85
N LEU A 31 6.09 0.88 -8.66
CA LEU A 31 4.65 0.99 -8.40
C LEU A 31 3.88 0.84 -9.71
N GLN A 32 2.75 0.15 -9.65
CA GLN A 32 1.80 0.10 -10.75
C GLN A 32 1.13 1.48 -10.91
N GLU A 33 1.10 1.98 -12.15
CA GLU A 33 0.44 3.25 -12.47
C GLU A 33 -1.09 3.06 -12.55
N ASP A 34 -1.85 4.13 -12.29
CA ASP A 34 -3.30 4.22 -12.50
C ASP A 34 -4.20 3.23 -11.73
N VAL A 35 -3.69 2.59 -10.67
CA VAL A 35 -4.48 1.75 -9.76
C VAL A 35 -4.87 2.49 -8.48
N SER A 36 -6.09 2.22 -7.98
CA SER A 36 -6.62 2.83 -6.75
C SER A 36 -5.89 2.37 -5.48
N GLU A 37 -5.22 1.23 -5.55
CA GLU A 37 -4.46 0.63 -4.46
C GLU A 37 -2.97 0.71 -4.78
N ALA A 38 -2.15 1.04 -3.78
CA ALA A 38 -0.70 1.14 -3.97
C ALA A 38 -0.09 -0.26 -4.03
N TYR A 39 0.05 -0.79 -5.24
CA TYR A 39 0.71 -2.06 -5.54
C TYR A 39 1.97 -1.87 -6.36
N SER A 40 2.84 -2.88 -6.32
CA SER A 40 3.95 -2.99 -7.25
C SER A 40 3.47 -3.54 -8.58
N GLU A 41 4.21 -3.26 -9.65
CA GLU A 41 4.18 -4.09 -10.85
C GLU A 41 4.48 -5.56 -10.47
N PRO A 42 4.03 -6.55 -11.28
CA PRO A 42 4.39 -7.95 -11.07
C PRO A 42 5.90 -8.14 -10.94
N ILE A 43 6.34 -8.67 -9.81
CA ILE A 43 7.77 -8.91 -9.53
C ILE A 43 8.24 -10.26 -10.04
N ARG A 44 7.30 -11.20 -10.20
CA ARG A 44 7.51 -12.54 -10.74
C ARG A 44 6.17 -13.09 -11.23
N VAL A 45 6.19 -13.83 -12.34
CA VAL A 45 5.01 -14.54 -12.86
C VAL A 45 5.35 -16.02 -12.90
N TYR A 46 4.46 -16.84 -12.35
CA TYR A 46 4.55 -18.30 -12.33
C TYR A 46 3.46 -18.89 -13.21
N GLU A 47 3.82 -19.86 -14.04
CA GLU A 47 2.86 -20.74 -14.71
C GLU A 47 2.71 -22.00 -13.84
N LEU A 48 1.51 -22.24 -13.31
CA LEU A 48 1.26 -23.35 -12.39
C LEU A 48 1.23 -24.68 -13.15
N CYS A 49 2.37 -25.33 -13.24
CA CYS A 49 2.48 -26.70 -13.73
C CYS A 49 2.07 -27.72 -12.66
N ASP A 50 1.90 -29.00 -13.06
CA ASP A 50 1.49 -30.09 -12.15
C ASP A 50 2.33 -30.18 -10.87
N ARG A 51 3.64 -29.91 -10.97
CA ARG A 51 4.54 -29.89 -9.81
C ARG A 51 4.16 -28.78 -8.82
N LEU A 52 3.93 -27.56 -9.30
CA LEU A 52 3.56 -26.43 -8.46
C LEU A 52 2.16 -26.60 -7.89
N LEU A 53 1.22 -27.15 -8.68
CA LEU A 53 -0.12 -27.49 -8.21
C LEU A 53 -0.09 -28.53 -7.09
N ALA A 54 0.78 -29.54 -7.19
CA ALA A 54 0.97 -30.52 -6.13
C ALA A 54 1.52 -29.88 -4.83
N LEU A 55 2.53 -29.02 -4.95
CA LEU A 55 3.09 -28.30 -3.80
C LEU A 55 2.05 -27.38 -3.12
N LEU A 56 1.26 -26.66 -3.92
CA LEU A 56 0.15 -25.84 -3.42
C LEU A 56 -0.88 -26.70 -2.68
N ALA A 57 -1.22 -27.88 -3.22
CA ALA A 57 -2.17 -28.80 -2.59
C ALA A 57 -1.66 -29.34 -1.24
N GLU A 58 -0.36 -29.62 -1.12
CA GLU A 58 0.28 -29.99 0.16
C GLU A 58 0.17 -28.87 1.21
N GLN A 59 0.17 -27.61 0.78
CA GLN A 59 -0.04 -26.43 1.63
C GLN A 59 -1.53 -26.07 1.83
N GLY A 60 -2.45 -26.94 1.39
CA GLY A 60 -3.89 -26.74 1.57
C GLY A 60 -4.55 -25.88 0.50
N ILE A 61 -3.81 -25.38 -0.49
CA ILE A 61 -4.34 -24.64 -1.64
C ILE A 61 -4.72 -25.63 -2.74
N LYS A 62 -6.00 -25.94 -2.85
CA LYS A 62 -6.49 -27.03 -3.70
C LYS A 62 -7.43 -26.55 -4.79
N ARG A 63 -7.55 -27.33 -5.86
CA ARG A 63 -8.57 -27.12 -6.88
C ARG A 63 -9.96 -27.37 -6.28
N GLN A 64 -10.86 -26.42 -6.49
CA GLN A 64 -12.28 -26.56 -6.22
C GLN A 64 -13.01 -27.00 -7.50
N ALA A 65 -13.98 -27.91 -7.37
CA ALA A 65 -14.87 -28.24 -8.48
C ALA A 65 -15.91 -27.12 -8.66
N ARG A 66 -16.16 -26.73 -9.91
CA ARG A 66 -17.08 -25.65 -10.28
C ARG A 66 -18.12 -26.15 -11.29
N PRO A 67 -19.00 -27.09 -10.89
CA PRO A 67 -20.06 -27.59 -11.76
C PRO A 67 -21.06 -26.48 -12.12
N ASP A 68 -21.21 -25.47 -11.25
CA ASP A 68 -21.99 -24.25 -11.47
C ASP A 68 -21.53 -23.46 -12.70
N CYS A 69 -20.24 -23.55 -13.05
CA CYS A 69 -19.64 -22.89 -14.22
C CYS A 69 -19.27 -23.87 -15.35
N GLN A 70 -19.86 -25.07 -15.38
CA GLN A 70 -19.54 -26.13 -16.35
C GLN A 70 -18.04 -26.44 -16.44
N GLU A 71 -17.30 -26.29 -15.33
CA GLU A 71 -15.85 -26.49 -15.27
C GLU A 71 -15.04 -25.58 -16.23
N LYS A 72 -15.62 -24.46 -16.69
CA LYS A 72 -14.93 -23.48 -17.56
C LYS A 72 -14.02 -22.51 -16.80
N ILE A 73 -13.99 -22.63 -15.47
CA ILE A 73 -13.12 -21.86 -14.59
C ILE A 73 -12.34 -22.84 -13.75
N PHE A 74 -11.01 -22.72 -13.78
CA PHE A 74 -10.16 -23.40 -12.83
C PHE A 74 -10.07 -22.53 -11.58
N THR A 75 -10.50 -23.06 -10.44
CA THR A 75 -10.51 -22.31 -9.17
C THR A 75 -9.59 -22.99 -8.16
N LEU A 76 -8.62 -22.25 -7.64
CA LEU A 76 -7.82 -22.64 -6.47
C LEU A 76 -8.33 -21.92 -5.23
N VAL A 77 -8.40 -22.62 -4.10
CA VAL A 77 -8.89 -22.09 -2.83
C VAL A 77 -7.96 -22.51 -1.69
N ASP A 78 -7.73 -21.59 -0.75
CA ASP A 78 -7.02 -21.89 0.49
C ASP A 78 -7.99 -22.60 1.44
N GLU A 79 -7.76 -23.89 1.63
CA GLU A 79 -8.71 -24.88 2.16
C GLU A 79 -9.92 -25.12 1.25
N ASN A 80 -10.18 -26.38 0.90
CA ASN A 80 -11.32 -26.73 0.04
C ASN A 80 -12.62 -26.84 0.87
N PRO A 81 -13.57 -25.89 0.78
CA PRO A 81 -14.78 -25.93 1.59
C PRO A 81 -15.71 -27.06 1.17
N GLN A 82 -15.67 -27.50 -0.09
CA GLN A 82 -16.48 -28.62 -0.58
C GLN A 82 -16.08 -29.96 0.04
N GLU A 83 -14.83 -30.10 0.51
CA GLU A 83 -14.43 -31.27 1.32
C GLU A 83 -15.13 -31.28 2.68
N LYS A 84 -15.57 -30.12 3.18
CA LYS A 84 -16.21 -29.96 4.49
C LYS A 84 -17.75 -29.87 4.38
N VAL A 85 -18.26 -29.13 3.39
CA VAL A 85 -19.69 -28.87 3.16
C VAL A 85 -19.95 -28.81 1.65
N GLU A 86 -20.72 -29.76 1.14
CA GLU A 86 -21.10 -29.82 -0.28
C GLU A 86 -21.89 -28.57 -0.72
N GLY A 87 -21.57 -28.03 -1.89
CA GLY A 87 -22.25 -26.86 -2.45
C GLY A 87 -21.84 -25.50 -1.89
N TRP A 88 -20.87 -25.45 -0.97
CA TRP A 88 -20.37 -24.17 -0.45
C TRP A 88 -19.32 -23.56 -1.39
N GLU A 89 -19.54 -22.31 -1.81
CA GLU A 89 -18.54 -21.51 -2.53
C GLU A 89 -17.74 -20.64 -1.56
N PRO A 90 -16.39 -20.72 -1.55
CA PRO A 90 -15.57 -19.79 -0.82
C PRO A 90 -15.62 -18.41 -1.46
N SER A 91 -15.64 -17.37 -0.62
CA SER A 91 -15.45 -15.98 -1.04
C SER A 91 -14.00 -15.66 -1.44
N ASN A 92 -13.07 -16.61 -1.31
CA ASN A 92 -11.62 -16.40 -1.36
C ASN A 92 -10.92 -17.48 -2.19
N GLY A 93 -10.68 -17.20 -3.47
CA GLY A 93 -9.96 -18.11 -4.35
C GLY A 93 -9.34 -17.41 -5.56
N TRP A 94 -8.42 -18.11 -6.23
CA TRP A 94 -7.84 -17.69 -7.50
C TRP A 94 -8.58 -18.39 -8.64
N ASN A 95 -9.18 -17.58 -9.51
CA ASN A 95 -9.89 -18.06 -10.67
C ASN A 95 -9.02 -17.83 -11.91
N PHE A 96 -8.96 -18.86 -12.74
CA PHE A 96 -8.25 -18.86 -14.01
C PHE A 96 -9.23 -19.25 -15.11
N GLN A 97 -9.28 -18.45 -16.17
CA GLN A 97 -10.13 -18.71 -17.33
C GLN A 97 -9.39 -19.58 -18.36
N LEU A 98 -10.14 -20.13 -19.30
CA LEU A 98 -9.57 -20.73 -20.49
C LEU A 98 -8.75 -19.69 -21.28
N LEU A 99 -7.68 -20.15 -21.91
CA LEU A 99 -6.92 -19.34 -22.86
C LEU A 99 -7.83 -18.96 -24.04
N GLU A 100 -7.66 -17.75 -24.55
CA GLU A 100 -8.45 -17.27 -25.68
C GLU A 100 -8.27 -18.19 -26.90
N GLY A 101 -9.38 -18.78 -27.38
CA GLY A 101 -9.37 -19.72 -28.50
C GLY A 101 -9.03 -21.17 -28.15
N ASP A 102 -8.90 -21.52 -26.86
CA ASP A 102 -8.67 -22.89 -26.39
C ASP A 102 -9.85 -23.38 -25.53
N GLU A 103 -10.36 -24.58 -25.81
CA GLU A 103 -11.49 -25.17 -25.07
C GLU A 103 -11.03 -26.01 -23.86
N TYR A 104 -9.73 -26.27 -23.73
CA TYR A 104 -9.19 -27.26 -22.79
C TYR A 104 -8.07 -26.72 -21.89
N ARG A 105 -7.42 -25.61 -22.24
CA ARG A 105 -6.28 -25.07 -21.49
C ARG A 105 -6.63 -23.80 -20.73
N PHE A 106 -6.35 -23.81 -19.42
CA PHE A 106 -6.51 -22.64 -18.55
C PHE A 106 -5.26 -21.77 -18.55
N ASP A 107 -5.46 -20.46 -18.41
CA ASP A 107 -4.39 -19.50 -18.15
C ASP A 107 -3.97 -19.57 -16.67
N LEU A 108 -3.22 -20.61 -16.31
CA LEU A 108 -2.76 -20.85 -14.93
C LEU A 108 -1.57 -19.96 -14.52
N ARG A 109 -1.60 -18.67 -14.89
CA ARG A 109 -0.58 -17.71 -14.46
C ARG A 109 -0.95 -17.08 -13.13
N VAL A 110 0.01 -17.12 -12.20
CA VAL A 110 -0.04 -16.37 -10.95
C VAL A 110 1.06 -15.33 -10.94
N SER A 111 0.70 -14.06 -10.78
CA SER A 111 1.63 -12.94 -10.67
C SER A 111 1.82 -12.57 -9.20
N LEU A 112 3.06 -12.53 -8.74
CA LEU A 112 3.38 -12.00 -7.42
C LEU A 112 3.56 -10.49 -7.50
N SER A 113 3.02 -9.77 -6.53
CA SER A 113 3.23 -8.33 -6.35
C SER A 113 3.34 -8.02 -4.85
N VAL A 114 3.63 -6.76 -4.53
CA VAL A 114 3.71 -6.25 -3.17
C VAL A 114 2.71 -5.10 -3.01
N GLY A 115 1.90 -5.16 -1.96
CA GLY A 115 1.06 -4.03 -1.53
C GLY A 115 1.76 -3.16 -0.50
N PHE A 116 1.38 -1.88 -0.45
CA PHE A 116 2.01 -0.87 0.38
C PHE A 116 1.00 -0.05 1.20
N SER A 117 1.30 0.19 2.47
CA SER A 117 0.55 1.11 3.34
C SER A 117 1.50 1.84 4.27
N ILE A 118 1.08 3.03 4.70
CA ILE A 118 1.75 3.77 5.76
C ILE A 118 1.34 3.17 7.11
N ASN A 119 2.31 2.86 7.95
CA ASN A 119 2.09 2.55 9.35
C ASN A 119 2.76 3.62 10.22
N ILE A 120 1.94 4.39 10.92
CA ILE A 120 2.40 5.50 11.77
C ILE A 120 3.05 4.97 13.06
N GLU A 121 2.54 3.87 13.61
CA GLU A 121 3.05 3.27 14.85
C GLU A 121 4.44 2.68 14.63
N GLU A 122 4.60 1.93 13.54
CA GLU A 122 5.88 1.34 13.10
C GLU A 122 6.80 2.36 12.43
N ARG A 123 6.35 3.62 12.29
CA ARG A 123 7.09 4.72 11.67
C ARG A 123 7.68 4.33 10.31
N GLY A 124 6.86 3.80 9.41
CA GLY A 124 7.34 3.32 8.12
C GLY A 124 6.26 2.98 7.10
N VAL A 125 6.69 2.32 6.02
CA VAL A 125 5.82 1.71 5.01
C VAL A 125 5.82 0.20 5.22
N VAL A 126 4.64 -0.38 5.40
CA VAL A 126 4.43 -1.83 5.48
C VAL A 126 4.26 -2.37 4.07
N PHE A 127 4.93 -3.48 3.80
CA PHE A 127 4.87 -4.21 2.56
C PHE A 127 4.23 -5.56 2.86
N TRP A 128 3.22 -5.96 2.08
CA TRP A 128 2.60 -7.28 2.21
C TRP A 128 2.54 -7.99 0.85
N PRO A 129 2.63 -9.32 0.83
CA PRO A 129 2.62 -10.09 -0.40
C PRO A 129 1.21 -10.19 -0.98
N ARG A 130 1.14 -10.23 -2.31
CA ARG A 130 -0.07 -10.50 -3.06
C ARG A 130 0.22 -11.50 -4.17
N ALA A 131 -0.72 -12.41 -4.38
CA ALA A 131 -0.69 -13.38 -5.46
C ALA A 131 -1.93 -13.20 -6.31
N HIS A 132 -1.73 -12.77 -7.56
CA HIS A 132 -2.80 -12.46 -8.50
C HIS A 132 -2.99 -13.62 -9.47
N GLY A 133 -4.19 -14.20 -9.50
CA GLY A 133 -4.62 -15.09 -10.58
C GLY A 133 -4.87 -14.29 -11.85
N SER A 134 -4.89 -14.99 -12.99
CA SER A 134 -5.08 -14.38 -14.31
C SER A 134 -6.45 -13.74 -14.53
N PHE A 135 -7.49 -14.19 -13.81
CA PHE A 135 -8.84 -13.64 -13.93
C PHE A 135 -9.37 -13.02 -12.64
N ALA A 136 -9.35 -13.75 -11.52
CA ALA A 136 -9.70 -13.21 -10.22
C ALA A 136 -8.81 -13.82 -9.13
N SER A 137 -8.68 -13.11 -8.02
CA SER A 137 -7.77 -13.47 -6.93
C SER A 137 -8.47 -13.38 -5.59
N ALA A 138 -7.94 -14.11 -4.59
CA ALA A 138 -8.44 -14.01 -3.23
C ALA A 138 -8.32 -12.56 -2.71
N ALA A 139 -9.34 -12.08 -2.02
CA ALA A 139 -9.32 -10.74 -1.40
C ALA A 139 -8.46 -10.74 -0.13
N ASP A 140 -8.56 -11.81 0.67
CA ASP A 140 -7.96 -11.92 1.99
C ASP A 140 -6.44 -12.05 1.98
N LEU A 141 -5.79 -11.46 2.99
CA LEU A 141 -4.33 -11.43 3.12
C LEU A 141 -3.72 -12.81 3.37
N LEU A 142 -4.34 -13.66 4.20
CA LEU A 142 -3.76 -14.95 4.58
C LEU A 142 -3.67 -15.93 3.39
N PRO A 143 -4.73 -16.16 2.59
CA PRO A 143 -4.62 -16.95 1.35
C PRO A 143 -3.54 -16.41 0.41
N ASN A 144 -3.51 -15.09 0.20
CA ASN A 144 -2.49 -14.42 -0.61
C ASN A 144 -1.08 -14.73 -0.11
N PHE A 145 -0.85 -14.63 1.20
CA PHE A 145 0.45 -14.94 1.78
C PHE A 145 0.84 -16.40 1.59
N ARG A 146 -0.06 -17.36 1.82
CA ARG A 146 0.24 -18.80 1.66
C ARG A 146 0.58 -19.15 0.22
N MET A 147 -0.19 -18.65 -0.76
CA MET A 147 0.12 -18.81 -2.18
C MET A 147 1.48 -18.20 -2.52
N PHE A 148 1.70 -16.95 -2.11
CA PHE A 148 2.95 -16.24 -2.34
C PHE A 148 4.16 -16.99 -1.76
N LYS A 149 4.07 -17.40 -0.49
CA LYS A 149 5.12 -18.12 0.23
C LYS A 149 5.45 -19.44 -0.44
N THR A 150 4.44 -20.23 -0.78
CA THR A 150 4.63 -21.54 -1.44
C THR A 150 5.36 -21.38 -2.78
N LEU A 151 4.96 -20.40 -3.59
CA LEU A 151 5.62 -20.13 -4.87
C LEU A 151 7.05 -19.60 -4.67
N ALA A 152 7.26 -18.68 -3.72
CA ALA A 152 8.56 -18.13 -3.39
C ALA A 152 9.57 -19.18 -2.89
N GLU A 153 9.14 -20.08 -2.01
CA GLU A 153 9.99 -21.15 -1.46
C GLU A 153 10.32 -22.23 -2.49
N SER A 154 9.48 -22.39 -3.52
CA SER A 154 9.69 -23.35 -4.61
C SER A 154 10.65 -22.87 -5.71
N ASP A 155 11.06 -21.59 -5.66
CA ASP A 155 11.87 -20.91 -6.68
C ASP A 155 13.19 -20.39 -6.07
N GLU A 156 14.28 -21.13 -6.31
CA GLU A 156 15.63 -20.76 -5.88
C GLU A 156 16.11 -19.44 -6.48
N ASP A 157 15.54 -19.01 -7.61
CA ASP A 157 15.90 -17.77 -8.31
C ASP A 157 14.91 -16.62 -8.01
N ALA A 158 14.01 -16.80 -7.04
CA ALA A 158 13.07 -15.75 -6.66
C ALA A 158 13.81 -14.46 -6.23
N PRO A 159 13.28 -13.27 -6.60
CA PRO A 159 13.86 -12.00 -6.19
C PRO A 159 14.05 -11.89 -4.68
N VAL A 160 15.08 -11.16 -4.23
CA VAL A 160 15.43 -11.02 -2.80
C VAL A 160 14.23 -10.57 -1.95
N VAL A 161 13.48 -9.57 -2.42
CA VAL A 161 12.29 -9.06 -1.72
C VAL A 161 11.16 -10.09 -1.60
N VAL A 162 11.04 -11.00 -2.58
CA VAL A 162 10.07 -12.11 -2.54
C VAL A 162 10.44 -13.09 -1.44
N LYS A 163 11.71 -13.48 -1.38
CA LYS A 163 12.23 -14.38 -0.33
C LYS A 163 12.11 -13.76 1.06
N GLU A 164 12.41 -12.47 1.17
CA GLU A 164 12.28 -11.71 2.43
C GLU A 164 10.83 -11.73 2.92
N LEU A 165 9.85 -11.36 2.07
CA LEU A 165 8.43 -11.40 2.42
C LEU A 165 7.94 -12.80 2.81
N ALA A 166 8.42 -13.85 2.15
CA ALA A 166 8.04 -15.23 2.43
C ALA A 166 8.49 -15.70 3.83
N VAL A 167 9.66 -15.23 4.30
CA VAL A 167 10.22 -15.55 5.62
C VAL A 167 9.66 -14.66 6.73
N SER A 168 9.18 -13.46 6.40
CA SER A 168 8.76 -12.44 7.37
C SER A 168 7.30 -12.57 7.83
N ASP A 169 6.73 -13.78 7.80
CA ASP A 169 5.31 -14.05 8.07
C ASP A 169 4.34 -13.12 7.32
N GLY A 170 4.76 -12.64 6.14
CA GLY A 170 3.92 -11.86 5.23
C GLY A 170 3.96 -10.34 5.43
N ASN A 171 4.85 -9.79 6.28
CA ASN A 171 5.04 -8.33 6.33
C ASN A 171 6.50 -7.94 6.49
N ILE A 172 6.94 -6.94 5.74
CA ILE A 172 8.19 -6.21 6.03
C ILE A 172 7.89 -4.73 6.23
N VAL A 173 8.65 -4.06 7.08
CA VAL A 173 8.52 -2.62 7.33
C VAL A 173 9.77 -1.93 6.87
N ILE A 174 9.61 -0.91 6.02
CA ILE A 174 10.68 0.02 5.67
C ILE A 174 10.49 1.28 6.49
N THR A 175 11.33 1.48 7.49
CA THR A 175 11.16 2.58 8.45
C THR A 175 11.52 3.92 7.81
N TRP A 176 11.02 5.02 8.39
CA TRP A 176 11.43 6.36 7.97
C TRP A 176 12.94 6.54 8.08
N THR A 177 13.58 5.93 9.07
CA THR A 177 15.04 5.98 9.24
C THR A 177 15.76 5.31 8.07
N ASP A 178 15.28 4.15 7.60
CA ASP A 178 15.85 3.44 6.44
C ASP A 178 15.76 4.29 5.16
N LEU A 179 14.76 5.18 5.09
CA LEU A 179 14.55 6.11 3.98
C LEU A 179 15.28 7.45 4.14
N GLY A 180 16.04 7.65 5.22
CA GLY A 180 16.69 8.94 5.53
C GLY A 180 15.71 10.03 5.96
N LEU A 181 14.54 9.63 6.48
CA LEU A 181 13.41 10.47 6.87
C LEU A 181 13.05 10.30 8.36
N GLY A 182 13.99 9.89 9.22
CA GLY A 182 13.72 9.48 10.60
C GLY A 182 12.83 10.45 11.42
N GLY A 183 13.04 11.76 11.30
CA GLY A 183 12.25 12.79 11.98
C GLY A 183 11.03 13.32 11.21
N ILE A 184 10.60 12.65 10.12
CA ILE A 184 9.43 13.06 9.35
C ILE A 184 8.15 12.97 10.20
N ARG A 185 7.26 13.95 10.05
CA ARG A 185 6.00 14.02 10.81
C ARG A 185 4.85 14.46 9.93
N LYS A 186 3.66 13.89 10.16
CA LYS A 186 2.44 14.31 9.47
C LYS A 186 2.12 15.76 9.82
N LEU A 187 1.74 16.57 8.83
CA LEU A 187 1.45 18.00 9.01
C LEU A 187 0.37 18.24 10.07
N SER A 188 -0.68 17.41 10.08
CA SER A 188 -1.75 17.50 11.07
C SER A 188 -1.27 17.26 12.51
N HIS A 189 -0.26 16.41 12.71
CA HIS A 189 0.35 16.19 14.03
C HIS A 189 1.17 17.41 14.45
N LEU A 190 1.93 18.00 13.53
CA LEU A 190 2.65 19.26 13.79
C LEU A 190 1.71 20.41 14.11
N PHE A 191 0.56 20.48 13.44
CA PHE A 191 -0.44 21.51 13.71
C PHE A 191 -1.10 21.31 15.08
N THR A 192 -1.40 20.07 15.45
CA THR A 192 -1.93 19.73 16.78
C THR A 192 -0.93 20.12 17.87
N GLU A 193 0.37 19.86 17.65
CA GLU A 193 1.44 20.33 18.52
C GLU A 193 1.50 21.86 18.58
N PHE A 194 1.42 22.57 17.45
CA PHE A 194 1.43 24.03 17.42
C PHE A 194 0.28 24.63 18.26
N VAL A 195 -0.92 24.07 18.14
CA VAL A 195 -2.12 24.58 18.80
C VAL A 195 -2.10 24.36 20.32
N HIS A 196 -1.36 23.37 20.84
CA HIS A 196 -1.32 23.07 22.29
C HIS A 196 -2.72 22.95 22.93
N GLY A 197 -3.70 22.39 22.19
CA GLY A 197 -5.08 22.24 22.67
C GLY A 197 -5.95 23.52 22.66
N ASN A 198 -5.48 24.63 22.07
CA ASN A 198 -6.28 25.84 21.92
C ASN A 198 -7.35 25.68 20.81
N GLU A 199 -8.59 25.41 21.21
CA GLU A 199 -9.71 25.19 20.29
C GLU A 199 -9.97 26.37 19.36
N THR A 200 -9.74 27.61 19.82
CA THR A 200 -9.88 28.80 18.98
C THR A 200 -8.88 28.76 17.83
N ILE A 201 -7.59 28.55 18.11
CA ILE A 201 -6.54 28.46 17.09
C ILE A 201 -6.79 27.24 16.18
N ALA A 202 -7.26 26.12 16.73
CA ALA A 202 -7.62 24.94 15.95
C ALA A 202 -8.70 25.24 14.90
N GLN A 203 -9.75 25.99 15.29
CA GLN A 203 -10.85 26.38 14.40
C GLN A 203 -10.39 27.35 13.31
N LEU A 204 -9.44 28.25 13.61
CA LEU A 204 -8.83 29.14 12.62
C LEU A 204 -8.06 28.38 11.52
N GLY A 205 -7.56 27.17 11.83
CA GLY A 205 -6.88 26.29 10.86
C GLY A 205 -7.83 25.42 10.05
N ARG A 206 -8.89 24.86 10.66
CA ARG A 206 -9.86 23.97 9.97
C ARG A 206 -10.66 24.65 8.85
N ASN A 207 -10.84 25.97 8.92
CA ASN A 207 -11.63 26.75 7.96
C ASN A 207 -10.76 27.53 6.94
N GLY A 208 -9.44 27.33 6.93
CA GLY A 208 -8.60 27.60 5.75
C GLY A 208 -8.18 29.04 5.45
N GLU A 209 -8.37 30.03 6.33
CA GLU A 209 -7.94 31.41 6.00
C GLU A 209 -6.63 31.87 6.68
N ILE A 210 -6.34 31.38 7.89
CA ILE A 210 -5.24 31.93 8.70
C ILE A 210 -4.02 31.00 8.72
N PHE A 211 -4.23 29.69 8.85
CA PHE A 211 -3.16 28.70 8.90
C PHE A 211 -3.22 27.77 7.71
N ASP A 212 -2.54 28.16 6.64
CA ASP A 212 -2.50 27.37 5.41
C ASP A 212 -1.06 27.21 4.91
N PRO A 213 -0.34 26.17 5.35
CA PRO A 213 0.97 25.83 4.80
C PRO A 213 0.79 24.93 3.56
N ILE A 214 -0.07 25.29 2.60
CA ILE A 214 -0.14 24.57 1.32
C ILE A 214 1.04 24.99 0.43
N PRO A 215 1.87 24.03 -0.06
CA PRO A 215 2.55 24.20 -1.33
C PRO A 215 1.51 24.05 -2.46
N GLU A 216 1.41 25.06 -3.32
CA GLU A 216 0.33 25.24 -4.30
C GLU A 216 0.00 24.04 -5.22
N PRO A 217 -1.24 24.01 -5.75
CA PRO A 217 -2.01 22.82 -6.03
C PRO A 217 -1.93 22.45 -7.50
N ARG A 218 -1.32 21.31 -7.83
CA ARG A 218 -1.75 20.60 -9.02
C ARG A 218 -2.56 19.34 -8.74
N HIS A 219 -2.66 18.85 -7.50
CA HIS A 219 -3.48 17.68 -7.22
C HIS A 219 -4.27 17.72 -5.89
N GLN A 220 -5.43 17.08 -5.95
CA GLN A 220 -6.60 17.01 -5.07
C GLN A 220 -6.38 16.40 -3.67
N GLN A 221 -5.19 16.46 -3.07
CA GLN A 221 -4.99 15.92 -1.72
C GLN A 221 -5.11 17.01 -0.66
N PRO A 222 -5.85 16.79 0.44
CA PRO A 222 -5.91 17.73 1.54
C PRO A 222 -4.50 17.95 2.11
N ALA A 223 -4.15 19.19 2.47
CA ALA A 223 -2.88 19.52 3.11
C ALA A 223 -2.59 18.63 4.35
N ASP A 224 -3.65 18.15 5.00
CA ASP A 224 -3.60 17.26 6.16
C ASP A 224 -2.96 15.88 5.90
N GLU A 225 -2.77 15.48 4.64
CA GLU A 225 -2.13 14.21 4.25
C GLU A 225 -0.63 14.33 3.99
N LEU A 226 -0.05 15.53 4.15
CA LEU A 226 1.37 15.77 3.93
C LEU A 226 2.23 15.30 5.11
N PHE A 227 3.42 14.82 4.78
CA PHE A 227 4.49 14.47 5.71
C PHE A 227 5.66 15.43 5.53
N ILE A 228 6.07 16.07 6.62
CA ILE A 228 7.09 17.13 6.64
C ILE A 228 8.38 16.60 7.22
N THR A 229 9.47 16.78 6.47
CA THR A 229 10.82 16.43 6.92
C THR A 229 11.25 17.25 8.12
N GLU A 230 12.03 16.65 9.01
CA GLU A 230 12.55 17.30 10.22
C GLU A 230 13.17 18.68 9.97
N PRO A 231 14.03 18.88 8.94
CA PRO A 231 14.66 20.19 8.71
C PRO A 231 13.66 21.30 8.32
N ALA A 232 12.53 20.94 7.71
CA ALA A 232 11.53 21.91 7.27
C ALA A 232 10.54 22.32 8.38
N GLN A 233 10.41 21.51 9.44
CA GLN A 233 9.42 21.71 10.49
C GLN A 233 9.54 23.08 11.21
N PRO A 234 10.73 23.55 11.66
CA PRO A 234 10.83 24.82 12.37
C PRO A 234 10.30 26.03 11.57
N ARG A 235 10.51 26.01 10.24
CA ARG A 235 10.02 27.05 9.34
C ARG A 235 8.50 27.10 9.27
N ILE A 236 7.84 25.93 9.32
CA ILE A 236 6.38 25.83 9.36
C ILE A 236 5.83 26.44 10.66
N PHE A 237 6.41 26.08 11.81
CA PHE A 237 6.03 26.67 13.09
C PHE A 237 6.20 28.19 13.11
N GLN A 238 7.28 28.70 12.52
CA GLN A 238 7.50 30.14 12.41
C GLN A 238 6.45 30.81 11.51
N ALA A 239 6.14 30.22 10.36
CA ALA A 239 5.12 30.74 9.45
C ALA A 239 3.74 30.81 10.12
N TRP A 240 3.34 29.74 10.82
CA TRP A 240 2.10 29.75 11.60
C TRP A 240 2.10 30.82 12.69
N ARG A 241 3.20 30.99 13.44
CA ARG A 241 3.28 32.08 14.45
C ARG A 241 3.06 33.46 13.81
N THR A 242 3.73 33.75 12.70
CA THR A 242 3.57 35.03 11.98
C THR A 242 2.13 35.22 11.50
N GLN A 243 1.50 34.19 10.93
CA GLN A 243 0.10 34.25 10.49
C GLN A 243 -0.86 34.56 11.64
N LEU A 244 -0.65 33.93 12.80
CA LEU A 244 -1.46 34.19 14.00
C LEU A 244 -1.29 35.62 14.51
N ASP A 245 -0.06 36.12 14.55
CA ASP A 245 0.23 37.47 15.03
C ASP A 245 -0.32 38.54 14.08
N GLU A 246 -0.21 38.33 12.76
CA GLU A 246 -0.84 39.20 11.76
C GLU A 246 -2.37 39.21 11.89
N TYR A 247 -2.99 38.05 12.14
CA TYR A 247 -4.42 37.96 12.38
C TYR A 247 -4.84 38.72 13.64
N ARG A 248 -4.12 38.55 14.75
CA ARG A 248 -4.37 39.26 16.02
C ARG A 248 -4.27 40.78 15.86
N ALA A 249 -3.29 41.27 15.10
CA ALA A 249 -3.13 42.69 14.82
C ALA A 249 -4.31 43.29 14.01
N ARG A 250 -4.96 42.50 13.15
CA ARG A 250 -6.14 42.95 12.40
C ARG A 250 -7.41 43.03 13.24
N LEU A 251 -7.51 42.24 14.31
CA LEU A 251 -8.66 42.24 15.23
C LEU A 251 -8.64 43.40 16.24
N THR A 252 -7.50 44.08 16.40
CA THR A 252 -7.31 45.19 17.36
C THR A 252 -7.58 46.57 16.75
N VAL A 253 -8.04 46.61 15.50
CA VAL A 253 -8.47 47.81 14.76
C VAL A 253 -10.00 47.86 14.71
#